data_AF-A0A3N3E419-F1
#
_entry.id   AF-A0A3N3E419-F1
#
_cell.length_a   1.000
_cell.length_b   1.000
_cell.length_c   1.000
_cell.angle_alpha   90.00
_cell.angle_beta   90.00
_cell.angle_gamma   90.00
#
_symmetry.space_group_name_H-M   'P 1'
#
loop_
_entity.id
_entity.type
_entity.pdbx_description
1 polymer ?
#
loop_
_entity_poly.entity_id
_entity_poly.type
_entity_poly.pdbx_seq_one_letter_code
_entity_poly.pdbx_strand_id
1 'polypeptide(L)'
;MLIVVSPAKTLDYESPLATEKFTQPELVEYSKQLIDVCRQLTPADVASLMKVSDKIADLNVGRFQEWSETFTTENARQAILAFKGDVYTGLEAETLSEADFDYAQQHLRMLSGLYGLLKPLDLMQPYRLEMGTKLANDKGSNLYQFWGNVITDKLNQAIAEQGDNVLINLASNEYFKAVKPKALDAQVITPIFKDCKNGQYKVISFYAKKARGMMARYIIENRISSVADLTQFDVAGYYFVEEESTPTELVFKREEQ
;
A
#
# COMPACT_ATOMS: atom_id res chain seq x y z
N MET A 1 10.82 9.13 -9.10
CA MET A 1 10.42 7.71 -9.00
C MET A 1 9.27 7.57 -7.99
N LEU A 2 8.15 6.97 -8.39
CA LEU A 2 6.97 6.78 -7.53
C LEU A 2 6.89 5.34 -7.03
N ILE A 3 6.73 5.13 -5.73
CA ILE A 3 6.61 3.82 -5.11
C ILE A 3 5.14 3.52 -4.84
N VAL A 4 4.70 2.30 -5.10
CA VAL A 4 3.39 1.82 -4.62
C VAL A 4 3.55 0.61 -3.71
N VAL A 5 2.87 0.64 -2.57
CA VAL A 5 2.82 -0.50 -1.62
C VAL A 5 1.38 -0.92 -1.34
N SER A 6 1.21 -2.13 -0.83
CA SER A 6 -0.07 -2.61 -0.29
C SER A 6 -0.36 -2.02 1.07
N PRO A 7 -1.64 -1.88 1.46
CA PRO A 7 -2.04 -1.52 2.80
C PRO A 7 -1.86 -2.71 3.75
N ALA A 8 -2.08 -2.48 5.04
CA ALA A 8 -2.15 -3.54 6.04
C ALA A 8 -3.55 -3.72 6.62
N LYS A 9 -3.81 -4.91 7.18
CA LYS A 9 -5.10 -5.24 7.81
C LYS A 9 -5.17 -4.77 9.26
N THR A 10 -4.04 -4.81 9.96
CA THR A 10 -3.92 -4.30 11.32
C THR A 10 -3.68 -2.81 11.25
N LEU A 11 -4.37 -2.07 12.12
CA LEU A 11 -4.24 -0.63 12.22
C LEU A 11 -3.90 -0.24 13.65
N ASP A 12 -3.12 0.81 13.81
CA ASP A 12 -2.69 1.37 15.08
C ASP A 12 -3.07 2.84 15.15
N TYR A 13 -3.91 3.19 16.12
CA TYR A 13 -4.35 4.56 16.37
C TYR A 13 -3.90 5.05 17.75
N GLU A 14 -3.09 4.27 18.47
CA GLU A 14 -2.74 4.52 19.88
C GLU A 14 -1.28 4.90 20.07
N SER A 15 -0.36 4.34 19.27
CA SER A 15 1.08 4.63 19.43
C SER A 15 1.40 6.11 19.21
N PRO A 16 2.47 6.65 19.83
CA PRO A 16 2.92 8.02 19.57
C PRO A 16 3.11 8.29 18.07
N LEU A 17 2.77 9.50 17.64
CA LEU A 17 2.98 9.94 16.27
C LEU A 17 4.44 10.34 16.06
N ALA A 18 5.05 9.85 14.99
CA ALA A 18 6.39 10.26 14.58
C ALA A 18 6.41 11.64 13.87
N THR A 19 5.26 12.10 13.41
CA THR A 19 5.05 13.45 12.88
C THR A 19 3.61 13.89 13.11
N GLU A 20 3.39 15.19 13.29
CA GLU A 20 2.06 15.81 13.36
C GLU A 20 1.58 16.32 12.00
N LYS A 21 2.44 16.34 10.97
CA LYS A 21 2.04 16.75 9.62
C LYS A 21 1.02 15.77 9.06
N PHE A 22 -0.02 16.30 8.43
CA PHE A 22 -1.03 15.49 7.76
C PHE A 22 -1.56 16.16 6.50
N THR A 23 -2.17 15.36 5.64
CA THR A 23 -2.96 15.78 4.48
C THR A 23 -4.31 15.07 4.50
N GLN A 24 -5.17 15.41 3.54
CA GLN A 24 -6.49 14.82 3.39
C GLN A 24 -6.52 13.88 2.17
N PRO A 25 -7.20 12.73 2.27
CA PRO A 25 -7.35 11.82 1.14
C PRO A 25 -8.13 12.49 0.01
N GLU A 26 -7.76 12.20 -1.24
CA GLU A 26 -8.32 12.91 -2.40
C GLU A 26 -9.56 12.24 -3.01
N LEU A 27 -9.84 10.99 -2.64
CA LEU A 27 -10.89 10.15 -3.24
C LEU A 27 -12.06 9.89 -2.28
N VAL A 28 -12.32 10.82 -1.34
CA VAL A 28 -13.34 10.66 -0.29
C VAL A 28 -14.74 10.40 -0.86
N GLU A 29 -15.13 11.06 -1.95
CA GLU A 29 -16.43 10.82 -2.60
C GLU A 29 -16.60 9.37 -3.10
N TYR A 30 -15.51 8.74 -3.53
CA TYR A 30 -15.53 7.33 -3.92
C TYR A 30 -15.57 6.43 -2.68
N SER A 31 -14.80 6.76 -1.65
CA SER A 31 -14.85 6.04 -0.36
C SER A 31 -16.25 6.08 0.24
N LYS A 32 -16.93 7.23 0.19
CA LYS A 32 -18.30 7.40 0.65
C LYS A 32 -19.27 6.44 -0.05
N GLN A 33 -19.19 6.31 -1.38
CA GLN A 33 -20.02 5.36 -2.14
C GLN A 33 -19.81 3.92 -1.64
N LEU A 34 -18.58 3.51 -1.35
CA LEU A 34 -18.29 2.18 -0.82
C LEU A 34 -18.80 2.01 0.63
N ILE A 35 -18.66 3.04 1.46
CA ILE A 35 -19.18 3.05 2.84
C ILE A 35 -20.71 2.94 2.85
N ASP A 36 -21.40 3.66 1.97
CA ASP A 36 -22.87 3.59 1.87
C ASP A 36 -23.35 2.17 1.54
N VAL A 37 -22.61 1.43 0.70
CA VAL A 37 -22.87 0.00 0.46
C VAL A 37 -22.54 -0.84 1.71
N CYS A 38 -21.36 -0.65 2.30
CA CYS A 38 -20.91 -1.42 3.46
C CYS A 38 -21.82 -1.25 4.69
N ARG A 39 -22.43 -0.07 4.87
CA ARG A 39 -23.40 0.22 5.95
C ARG A 39 -24.68 -0.61 5.89
N GLN A 40 -24.99 -1.19 4.72
CA GLN A 40 -26.17 -2.05 4.54
C GLN A 40 -25.89 -3.51 4.91
N LEU A 41 -24.62 -3.88 5.12
CA LEU A 41 -24.22 -5.25 5.41
C LEU A 41 -24.42 -5.58 6.89
N THR A 42 -24.98 -6.74 7.17
CA THR A 42 -24.99 -7.29 8.53
C THR A 42 -23.60 -7.82 8.90
N PRO A 43 -23.32 -8.04 10.20
CA PRO A 43 -22.07 -8.71 10.59
C PRO A 43 -21.88 -10.08 9.93
N ALA A 44 -22.95 -10.86 9.74
CA ALA A 44 -22.88 -12.14 9.04
C ALA A 44 -22.48 -11.97 7.56
N ASP A 45 -22.99 -10.94 6.88
CA ASP A 45 -22.60 -10.62 5.51
C ASP A 45 -21.12 -10.22 5.44
N VAL A 46 -20.66 -9.37 6.36
CA VAL A 46 -19.25 -8.94 6.44
C VAL A 46 -18.32 -10.12 6.74
N ALA A 47 -18.69 -10.99 7.69
CA ALA A 47 -17.91 -12.18 8.03
C ALA A 47 -17.70 -13.09 6.82
N SER A 48 -18.79 -13.36 6.07
CA SER A 48 -18.77 -14.16 4.84
C SER A 48 -17.98 -13.48 3.71
N LEU A 49 -18.28 -12.21 3.45
CA LEU A 49 -17.71 -11.44 2.35
C LEU A 49 -16.19 -11.25 2.50
N MET A 50 -15.73 -10.93 3.71
CA MET A 50 -14.33 -10.64 4.01
C MET A 50 -13.56 -11.86 4.54
N LYS A 51 -14.25 -12.99 4.77
CA LYS A 51 -13.69 -14.23 5.32
C LYS A 51 -12.98 -13.99 6.65
N VAL A 52 -13.70 -13.37 7.58
CA VAL A 52 -13.21 -13.01 8.92
C VAL A 52 -14.07 -13.64 10.01
N SER A 53 -13.57 -13.67 11.23
CA SER A 53 -14.38 -14.09 12.39
C SER A 53 -15.48 -13.08 12.71
N ASP A 54 -16.52 -13.53 13.40
CA ASP A 54 -17.66 -12.69 13.81
C ASP A 54 -17.19 -11.44 14.59
N LYS A 55 -16.26 -11.60 15.52
CA LYS A 55 -15.66 -10.48 16.27
C LYS A 55 -15.07 -9.40 15.36
N ILE A 56 -14.38 -9.81 14.28
CA ILE A 56 -13.79 -8.86 13.33
C ILE A 56 -14.87 -8.28 12.41
N ALA A 57 -15.91 -9.04 12.08
CA ALA A 57 -17.02 -8.55 11.30
C ALA A 57 -17.81 -7.47 12.06
N ASP A 58 -18.19 -7.74 13.31
CA ASP A 58 -18.87 -6.78 14.19
C ASP A 58 -18.08 -5.47 14.30
N LEU A 59 -16.77 -5.58 14.55
CA LEU A 59 -15.87 -4.43 14.61
C LEU A 59 -15.91 -3.60 13.33
N ASN A 60 -15.88 -4.25 12.15
CA ASN A 60 -15.86 -3.52 10.89
C ASN A 60 -17.22 -2.97 10.49
N VAL A 61 -18.33 -3.61 10.86
CA VAL A 61 -19.66 -3.00 10.75
C VAL A 61 -19.71 -1.72 11.57
N GLY A 62 -19.25 -1.74 12.83
CA GLY A 62 -19.14 -0.54 13.67
C GLY A 62 -18.33 0.57 12.99
N ARG A 63 -17.13 0.23 12.48
CA ARG A 63 -16.28 1.16 11.72
C ARG A 63 -16.97 1.76 10.49
N PHE A 64 -17.74 0.97 9.73
CA PHE A 64 -18.48 1.50 8.58
C PHE A 64 -19.61 2.45 9.00
N GLN A 65 -20.26 2.20 10.14
CA GLN A 65 -21.28 3.11 10.67
C GLN A 65 -20.66 4.42 11.16
N GLU A 66 -19.56 4.34 11.91
CA GLU A 66 -18.85 5.49 12.49
C GLU A 66 -18.10 6.34 11.46
N TRP A 67 -17.78 5.76 10.29
CA TRP A 67 -17.02 6.46 9.26
C TRP A 67 -17.67 7.79 8.84
N SER A 68 -16.87 8.83 8.68
CA SER A 68 -17.33 10.14 8.22
C SER A 68 -16.39 10.74 7.18
N GLU A 69 -16.91 11.66 6.37
CA GLU A 69 -16.13 12.37 5.36
C GLU A 69 -15.18 13.43 5.97
N THR A 70 -15.34 13.74 7.26
CA THR A 70 -14.50 14.72 7.98
C THR A 70 -13.41 14.01 8.77
N PHE A 71 -12.17 14.14 8.33
CA PHE A 71 -11.01 13.52 8.96
C PHE A 71 -10.27 14.55 9.81
N THR A 72 -10.13 14.25 11.09
CA THR A 72 -9.38 15.05 12.06
C THR A 72 -8.36 14.16 12.76
N THR A 73 -7.41 14.75 13.46
CA THR A 73 -6.45 14.01 14.29
C THR A 73 -7.10 13.28 15.47
N GLU A 74 -8.38 13.53 15.76
CA GLU A 74 -9.14 12.84 16.81
C GLU A 74 -9.78 11.55 16.33
N ASN A 75 -10.14 11.47 15.04
CA ASN A 75 -10.84 10.31 14.46
C ASN A 75 -10.03 9.55 13.40
N ALA A 76 -8.89 10.08 12.99
CA ALA A 76 -8.08 9.56 11.92
C ALA A 76 -6.58 9.68 12.22
N ARG A 77 -5.77 8.95 11.46
CA ARG A 77 -4.30 8.96 11.53
C ARG A 77 -3.71 8.88 10.14
N GLN A 78 -2.53 9.48 9.95
CA GLN A 78 -1.77 9.40 8.70
C GLN A 78 -1.58 7.94 8.29
N ALA A 79 -1.87 7.62 7.04
CA ALA A 79 -1.93 6.25 6.56
C ALA A 79 -0.61 5.48 6.76
N ILE A 80 0.55 6.13 6.57
CA ILE A 80 1.86 5.50 6.81
C ILE A 80 2.10 5.12 8.29
N LEU A 81 1.46 5.84 9.22
CA LEU A 81 1.56 5.60 10.67
C LEU A 81 0.43 4.71 11.20
N ALA A 82 -0.70 4.66 10.50
CA ALA A 82 -1.87 3.86 10.88
C ALA A 82 -1.72 2.39 10.50
N PHE A 83 -1.18 2.08 9.33
CA PHE A 83 -1.03 0.69 8.90
C PHE A 83 0.09 -0.03 9.67
N LYS A 84 -0.21 -1.23 10.18
CA LYS A 84 0.77 -2.12 10.84
C LYS A 84 0.74 -3.52 10.26
N GLY A 85 1.92 -4.08 10.01
CA GLY A 85 2.12 -5.42 9.43
C GLY A 85 3.46 -5.48 8.70
N ASP A 86 3.80 -6.64 8.12
CA ASP A 86 5.14 -6.95 7.62
C ASP A 86 5.78 -5.86 6.73
N VAL A 87 5.01 -5.29 5.78
CA VAL A 87 5.48 -4.19 4.92
C VAL A 87 5.84 -2.96 5.77
N TYR A 88 4.98 -2.59 6.72
CA TYR A 88 5.17 -1.42 7.57
C TYR A 88 6.23 -1.64 8.66
N THR A 89 6.43 -2.89 9.10
CA THR A 89 7.57 -3.28 9.93
C THR A 89 8.90 -3.19 9.17
N GLY A 90 8.91 -3.44 7.86
CA GLY A 90 10.09 -3.22 7.03
C GLY A 90 10.32 -1.73 6.70
N LEU A 91 9.24 -0.96 6.56
CA LEU A 91 9.30 0.49 6.30
C LEU A 91 9.76 1.27 7.54
N GLU A 92 9.30 0.85 8.73
CA GLU A 92 9.63 1.41 10.04
C GLU A 92 9.44 2.94 10.06
N ALA A 93 8.25 3.39 9.66
CA ALA A 93 7.95 4.80 9.47
C ALA A 93 8.10 5.64 10.76
N GLU A 94 8.01 5.01 11.91
CA GLU A 94 8.19 5.63 13.23
C GLU A 94 9.61 6.19 13.47
N THR A 95 10.62 5.77 12.71
CA THR A 95 12.00 6.25 12.83
C THR A 95 12.38 7.27 11.75
N LEU A 96 11.46 7.62 10.85
CA LEU A 96 11.71 8.57 9.76
C LEU A 96 11.81 10.01 10.29
N SER A 97 12.69 10.79 9.68
CA SER A 97 12.76 12.24 9.93
C SER A 97 11.64 12.99 9.22
N GLU A 98 11.40 14.25 9.60
CA GLU A 98 10.47 15.14 8.90
C GLU A 98 10.78 15.29 7.40
N ALA A 99 12.06 15.32 7.03
CA ALA A 99 12.48 15.38 5.64
C ALA A 99 12.24 14.07 4.88
N ASP A 100 12.24 12.93 5.58
CA ASP A 100 11.89 11.63 5.00
C ASP A 100 10.37 11.53 4.80
N PHE A 101 9.57 12.05 5.72
CA PHE A 101 8.12 12.17 5.54
C PHE A 101 7.77 13.07 4.35
N ASP A 102 8.42 14.22 4.21
CA ASP A 102 8.20 15.12 3.07
C ASP A 102 8.57 14.44 1.74
N TYR A 103 9.69 13.71 1.70
CA TYR A 103 10.07 12.93 0.52
C TYR A 103 9.09 11.78 0.23
N ALA A 104 8.73 11.00 1.25
CA ALA A 104 7.77 9.91 1.12
C ALA A 104 6.41 10.46 0.62
N GLN A 105 5.97 11.61 1.11
CA GLN A 105 4.72 12.22 0.71
C GLN A 105 4.65 12.47 -0.81
N GLN A 106 5.77 12.83 -1.43
CA GLN A 106 5.88 12.99 -2.87
C GLN A 106 6.06 11.64 -3.61
N HIS A 107 6.84 10.72 -3.05
CA HIS A 107 7.35 9.54 -3.76
C HIS A 107 6.74 8.19 -3.36
N LEU A 108 5.82 8.13 -2.41
CA LEU A 108 5.16 6.89 -1.98
C LEU A 108 3.63 7.02 -2.08
N ARG A 109 2.98 5.95 -2.50
CA ARG A 109 1.52 5.79 -2.42
C ARG A 109 1.17 4.42 -1.86
N MET A 110 0.11 4.36 -1.08
CA MET A 110 -0.49 3.12 -0.59
C MET A 110 -1.79 2.87 -1.34
N LEU A 111 -1.88 1.73 -2.03
CA LEU A 111 -3.14 1.29 -2.63
C LEU A 111 -4.14 0.93 -1.51
N SER A 112 -5.43 1.16 -1.74
CA SER A 112 -6.46 0.89 -0.74
C SER A 112 -7.76 0.43 -1.40
N GLY A 113 -8.42 -0.58 -0.83
CA GLY A 113 -9.75 -0.99 -1.32
C GLY A 113 -10.82 0.07 -1.07
N LEU A 114 -10.72 0.82 0.04
CA LEU A 114 -11.68 1.85 0.42
C LEU A 114 -11.30 3.25 -0.07
N TYR A 115 -10.04 3.63 0.07
CA TYR A 115 -9.55 4.97 -0.25
C TYR A 115 -8.96 5.07 -1.67
N GLY A 116 -8.84 3.94 -2.38
CA GLY A 116 -8.25 3.86 -3.71
C GLY A 116 -6.73 4.02 -3.68
N LEU A 117 -6.27 5.24 -3.39
CA LEU A 117 -4.87 5.63 -3.33
C LEU A 117 -4.67 6.66 -2.20
N LEU A 118 -3.76 6.37 -1.28
CA LEU A 118 -3.41 7.24 -0.17
C LEU A 118 -1.95 7.72 -0.30
N LYS A 119 -1.70 8.98 0.04
CA LYS A 119 -0.36 9.49 0.34
C LYS A 119 0.03 9.13 1.78
N PRO A 120 1.34 9.08 2.11
CA PRO A 120 1.83 8.80 3.46
C PRO A 120 1.12 9.56 4.58
N LEU A 121 0.97 10.86 4.41
CA LEU A 121 0.42 11.77 5.41
C LEU A 121 -1.11 11.92 5.32
N ASP A 122 -1.79 11.26 4.38
CA ASP A 122 -3.25 11.32 4.30
C ASP A 122 -3.86 10.70 5.55
N LEU A 123 -4.72 11.46 6.23
CA LEU A 123 -5.54 10.94 7.32
C LEU A 123 -6.47 9.85 6.78
N MET A 124 -6.54 8.75 7.50
CA MET A 124 -7.52 7.69 7.26
C MET A 124 -8.20 7.29 8.56
N GLN A 125 -9.49 7.00 8.45
CA GLN A 125 -10.28 6.38 9.50
C GLN A 125 -10.17 4.85 9.40
N PRO A 126 -10.37 4.10 10.50
CA PRO A 126 -10.19 2.67 10.52
C PRO A 126 -11.22 1.97 9.64
N TYR A 127 -10.77 0.97 8.89
CA TYR A 127 -11.62 0.17 8.01
C TYR A 127 -11.01 -1.22 7.80
N ARG A 128 -11.79 -2.12 7.20
CA ARG A 128 -11.27 -3.32 6.55
C ARG A 128 -12.04 -3.55 5.26
N LEU A 129 -11.36 -3.36 4.13
CA LEU A 129 -11.93 -3.61 2.82
C LEU A 129 -10.78 -3.92 1.87
N GLU A 130 -10.37 -5.18 1.82
CA GLU A 130 -9.31 -5.63 0.94
C GLU A 130 -9.70 -5.47 -0.55
N MET A 131 -8.76 -5.09 -1.42
CA MET A 131 -9.02 -4.83 -2.85
C MET A 131 -9.63 -6.05 -3.57
N GLY A 132 -9.29 -7.27 -3.14
CA GLY A 132 -9.86 -8.50 -3.70
C GLY A 132 -11.32 -8.78 -3.31
N THR A 133 -11.96 -7.95 -2.48
CA THR A 133 -13.32 -8.17 -2.00
C THR A 133 -14.35 -8.05 -3.13
N LYS A 134 -15.25 -9.04 -3.24
CA LYS A 134 -16.33 -9.07 -4.23
C LYS A 134 -17.55 -8.28 -3.74
N LEU A 135 -17.34 -7.02 -3.38
CA LEU A 135 -18.40 -6.12 -2.95
C LEU A 135 -19.15 -5.62 -4.19
N ALA A 136 -20.40 -6.05 -4.34
CA ALA A 136 -21.29 -5.52 -5.37
C ALA A 136 -21.61 -4.05 -5.08
N ASN A 137 -21.62 -3.22 -6.12
CA ASN A 137 -21.79 -1.78 -6.07
C ASN A 137 -22.35 -1.28 -7.41
N ASP A 138 -22.71 0.00 -7.51
CA ASP A 138 -23.34 0.57 -8.70
C ASP A 138 -22.49 0.48 -9.98
N LYS A 139 -21.18 0.30 -9.85
CA LYS A 139 -20.22 0.21 -10.96
C LYS A 139 -19.80 -1.24 -11.28
N GLY A 140 -20.26 -2.23 -10.53
CA GLY A 140 -19.97 -3.63 -10.81
C GLY A 140 -20.05 -4.56 -9.59
N SER A 141 -19.50 -5.76 -9.76
CA SER A 141 -19.55 -6.86 -8.79
C SER A 141 -18.35 -6.90 -7.83
N ASN A 142 -17.37 -6.01 -7.98
CA ASN A 142 -16.15 -5.99 -7.18
C ASN A 142 -15.45 -4.62 -7.24
N LEU A 143 -14.44 -4.45 -6.38
CA LEU A 143 -13.71 -3.19 -6.24
C LEU A 143 -12.84 -2.84 -7.45
N TYR A 144 -12.35 -3.81 -8.22
CA TYR A 144 -11.59 -3.53 -9.45
C TYR A 144 -12.45 -2.84 -10.52
N GLN A 145 -13.73 -3.20 -10.60
CA GLN A 145 -14.70 -2.55 -11.48
C GLN A 145 -15.10 -1.18 -10.95
N PHE A 146 -15.33 -1.08 -9.64
CA PHE A 146 -15.65 0.19 -8.98
C PHE A 146 -14.58 1.27 -9.22
N TRP A 147 -13.31 0.92 -8.99
CA TRP A 147 -12.20 1.84 -9.14
C TRP A 147 -11.86 2.13 -10.60
N GLY A 148 -12.20 1.24 -11.54
CA GLY A 148 -12.00 1.47 -12.98
C GLY A 148 -10.57 1.95 -13.29
N ASN A 149 -10.46 3.18 -13.84
CA ASN A 149 -9.19 3.86 -14.12
C ASN A 149 -8.79 4.89 -13.06
N VAL A 150 -9.64 5.18 -12.07
CA VAL A 150 -9.46 6.30 -11.12
C VAL A 150 -8.12 6.25 -10.40
N ILE A 151 -7.71 5.06 -9.94
CA ILE A 151 -6.42 4.86 -9.26
C ILE A 151 -5.25 5.11 -10.22
N THR A 152 -5.36 4.64 -11.46
CA THR A 152 -4.33 4.84 -12.49
C THR A 152 -4.21 6.30 -12.88
N ASP A 153 -5.32 7.02 -13.05
CA ASP A 153 -5.32 8.44 -13.37
C ASP A 153 -4.66 9.26 -12.25
N LYS A 154 -4.92 8.89 -10.99
CA LYS A 154 -4.26 9.50 -9.82
C LYS A 154 -2.77 9.18 -9.72
N LEU A 155 -2.36 7.97 -10.10
CA LEU A 155 -0.94 7.63 -10.19
C LEU A 155 -0.25 8.44 -11.29
N ASN A 156 -0.86 8.61 -12.47
CA ASN A 156 -0.28 9.42 -13.55
C ASN A 156 -0.11 10.89 -13.14
N GLN A 157 -1.08 11.45 -12.40
CA GLN A 157 -0.94 12.79 -11.80
C GLN A 157 0.29 12.88 -10.89
N ALA A 158 0.42 11.94 -9.94
CA ALA A 158 1.56 11.91 -9.02
C ALA A 158 2.92 11.68 -9.73
N ILE A 159 2.94 10.85 -10.78
CA ILE A 159 4.13 10.60 -11.62
C ILE A 159 4.55 11.89 -12.34
N ALA A 160 3.59 12.62 -12.92
CA ALA A 160 3.88 13.89 -13.59
C ALA A 160 4.42 14.96 -12.61
N GLU A 161 3.85 15.06 -11.41
CA GLU A 161 4.24 16.05 -10.39
C GLU A 161 5.69 15.89 -9.89
N GLN A 162 6.22 14.67 -9.84
CA GLN A 162 7.61 14.42 -9.43
C GLN A 162 8.63 14.59 -10.58
N GLY A 163 8.18 14.72 -11.82
CA GLY A 163 9.06 14.93 -12.99
C GLY A 163 9.85 13.69 -13.46
N ASP A 164 9.43 12.49 -13.07
CA ASP A 164 10.06 11.21 -13.44
C ASP A 164 8.99 10.16 -13.76
N ASN A 165 9.25 9.27 -14.71
CA ASN A 165 8.31 8.32 -15.28
C ASN A 165 8.57 6.87 -14.85
N VAL A 166 9.14 6.64 -13.67
CA VAL A 166 9.34 5.30 -13.12
C VAL A 166 8.40 5.06 -11.94
N LEU A 167 7.67 3.93 -12.00
CA LEU A 167 6.87 3.42 -10.89
C LEU A 167 7.47 2.11 -10.35
N ILE A 168 7.80 2.09 -9.06
CA ILE A 168 8.27 0.88 -8.37
C ILE A 168 7.08 0.18 -7.71
N ASN A 169 6.74 -0.99 -8.25
CA ASN A 169 5.68 -1.83 -7.73
C ASN A 169 6.20 -2.71 -6.59
N LEU A 170 5.99 -2.26 -5.36
CA LEU A 170 6.21 -3.01 -4.12
C LEU A 170 4.88 -3.50 -3.52
N ALA A 171 3.78 -3.40 -4.26
CA ALA A 171 2.47 -3.90 -3.85
C ALA A 171 2.32 -5.40 -4.19
N SER A 172 1.36 -6.07 -3.54
CA SER A 172 0.92 -7.39 -3.96
C SER A 172 0.13 -7.32 -5.27
N ASN A 173 0.08 -8.43 -6.00
CA ASN A 173 -0.74 -8.55 -7.21
C ASN A 173 -2.22 -8.25 -6.97
N GLU A 174 -2.73 -8.55 -5.78
CA GLU A 174 -4.12 -8.21 -5.40
C GLU A 174 -4.36 -6.71 -5.50
N TYR A 175 -3.48 -5.88 -4.93
CA TYR A 175 -3.66 -4.43 -4.97
C TYR A 175 -3.26 -3.85 -6.33
N PHE A 176 -2.14 -4.30 -6.91
CA PHE A 176 -1.65 -3.76 -8.17
C PHE A 176 -2.59 -4.04 -9.36
N LYS A 177 -3.46 -5.08 -9.28
CA LYS A 177 -4.50 -5.33 -10.29
C LYS A 177 -5.54 -4.20 -10.42
N ALA A 178 -5.66 -3.35 -9.40
CA ALA A 178 -6.50 -2.15 -9.49
C ALA A 178 -5.87 -1.08 -10.40
N VAL A 179 -4.56 -1.11 -10.58
CA VAL A 179 -3.82 -0.27 -11.53
C VAL A 179 -3.88 -0.88 -12.92
N LYS A 180 -3.93 -0.07 -13.98
CA LYS A 180 -3.92 -0.48 -15.38
C LYS A 180 -2.56 -0.14 -16.01
N PRO A 181 -1.59 -1.08 -16.05
CA PRO A 181 -0.23 -0.77 -16.52
C PRO A 181 -0.16 -0.20 -17.94
N LYS A 182 -1.07 -0.60 -18.82
CA LYS A 182 -1.14 -0.08 -20.21
C LYS A 182 -1.58 1.39 -20.31
N ALA A 183 -2.17 1.93 -19.25
CA ALA A 183 -2.62 3.32 -19.17
C ALA A 183 -1.77 4.13 -18.19
N LEU A 184 -0.68 3.56 -17.64
CA LEU A 184 0.28 4.31 -16.85
C LEU A 184 1.27 5.03 -17.76
N ASP A 185 1.53 6.29 -17.48
CA ASP A 185 2.57 7.11 -18.14
C ASP A 185 3.93 6.87 -17.47
N ALA A 186 4.24 5.61 -17.16
CA ALA A 186 5.48 5.23 -16.48
C ALA A 186 5.95 3.81 -16.81
N GLN A 187 7.27 3.61 -16.77
CA GLN A 187 7.89 2.29 -16.72
C GLN A 187 7.65 1.68 -15.33
N VAL A 188 7.03 0.50 -15.30
CA VAL A 188 6.81 -0.24 -14.06
C VAL A 188 7.99 -1.18 -13.81
N ILE A 189 8.64 -1.01 -12.67
CA ILE A 189 9.70 -1.88 -12.16
C ILE A 189 9.18 -2.64 -10.94
N THR A 190 9.35 -3.95 -10.90
CA THR A 190 8.88 -4.81 -9.81
C THR A 190 10.06 -5.54 -9.15
N PRO A 191 10.52 -5.08 -7.98
CA PRO A 191 11.46 -5.85 -7.16
C PRO A 191 10.84 -7.16 -6.66
N ILE A 192 11.55 -8.27 -6.85
CA ILE A 192 11.15 -9.63 -6.47
C ILE A 192 12.14 -10.14 -5.41
N PHE A 193 11.65 -10.41 -4.21
CA PHE A 193 12.46 -10.89 -3.10
C PHE A 193 12.29 -12.40 -2.93
N LYS A 194 13.39 -13.15 -3.05
CA LYS A 194 13.45 -14.60 -2.87
C LYS A 194 14.35 -14.92 -1.67
N ASP A 195 13.92 -15.87 -0.87
CA ASP A 195 14.66 -16.35 0.29
C ASP A 195 15.03 -17.83 0.07
N CYS A 196 16.24 -18.20 0.49
CA CYS A 196 16.68 -19.58 0.51
C CYS A 196 15.96 -20.34 1.63
N LYS A 197 15.40 -21.50 1.32
CA LYS A 197 14.87 -22.44 2.30
C LYS A 197 15.06 -23.86 1.80
N ASN A 198 15.79 -24.68 2.56
CA ASN A 198 16.21 -26.03 2.14
C ASN A 198 16.97 -26.01 0.80
N GLY A 199 17.89 -25.05 0.62
CA GLY A 199 18.71 -24.93 -0.60
C GLY A 199 17.97 -24.45 -1.86
N GLN A 200 16.70 -24.05 -1.75
CA GLN A 200 15.92 -23.51 -2.87
C GLN A 200 15.46 -22.08 -2.60
N TYR A 201 15.62 -21.23 -3.61
CA TYR A 201 15.16 -19.84 -3.59
C TYR A 201 13.70 -19.73 -4.00
N LYS A 202 12.88 -19.14 -3.13
CA LYS A 202 11.47 -18.88 -3.42
C LYS A 202 10.97 -17.63 -2.72
N VAL A 203 9.87 -17.08 -3.23
CA VAL A 203 9.18 -15.97 -2.58
C VAL A 203 8.49 -16.51 -1.31
N ILE A 204 9.03 -16.20 -0.14
CA ILE A 204 8.39 -16.52 1.14
C ILE A 204 7.57 -15.32 1.59
N SER A 205 6.24 -15.45 1.58
CA SER A 205 5.31 -14.32 1.67
C SER A 205 5.57 -13.31 2.80
N PHE A 206 5.90 -13.78 4.00
CA PHE A 206 6.20 -12.90 5.15
C PHE A 206 7.50 -12.10 4.92
N TYR A 207 8.59 -12.76 4.52
CA TYR A 207 9.87 -12.11 4.23
C TYR A 207 9.77 -11.16 3.04
N ALA A 208 9.10 -11.58 1.96
CA ALA A 208 8.92 -10.74 0.78
C ALA A 208 8.11 -9.46 1.09
N LYS A 209 7.10 -9.53 1.97
CA LYS A 209 6.38 -8.34 2.43
C LYS A 209 7.28 -7.41 3.24
N LYS A 210 8.06 -7.94 4.19
CA LYS A 210 9.01 -7.13 4.96
C LYS A 210 10.07 -6.50 4.05
N ALA A 211 10.60 -7.24 3.09
CA ALA A 211 11.58 -6.75 2.12
C ALA A 211 11.04 -5.63 1.23
N ARG A 212 9.77 -5.68 0.83
CA ARG A 212 9.10 -4.56 0.14
C ARG A 212 9.07 -3.30 1.01
N GLY A 213 8.80 -3.44 2.30
CA GLY A 213 8.92 -2.35 3.26
C GLY A 213 10.33 -1.76 3.33
N MET A 214 11.33 -2.63 3.48
CA MET A 214 12.74 -2.24 3.56
C MET A 214 13.22 -1.57 2.27
N MET A 215 12.78 -2.04 1.10
CA MET A 215 13.09 -1.40 -0.19
C MET A 215 12.43 -0.01 -0.29
N ALA A 216 11.17 0.13 0.13
CA ALA A 216 10.52 1.44 0.16
C ALA A 216 11.28 2.41 1.08
N ARG A 217 11.67 1.94 2.28
CA ARG A 217 12.51 2.71 3.20
C ARG A 217 13.85 3.09 2.57
N TYR A 218 14.55 2.13 1.97
CA TYR A 218 15.85 2.35 1.32
C TYR A 218 15.77 3.43 0.24
N ILE A 219 14.72 3.40 -0.59
CA ILE A 219 14.48 4.44 -1.60
C ILE A 219 14.25 5.81 -0.96
N ILE A 220 13.46 5.86 0.12
CA ILE A 220 13.17 7.08 0.85
C ILE A 220 14.45 7.64 1.45
N GLU A 221 15.11 6.93 2.36
CA GLU A 221 16.27 7.42 3.13
C GLU A 221 17.43 7.83 2.22
N ASN A 222 17.71 7.04 1.18
CA ASN A 222 18.83 7.31 0.28
C ASN A 222 18.45 8.20 -0.92
N ARG A 223 17.19 8.66 -1.00
CA ARG A 223 16.68 9.51 -2.08
C ARG A 223 16.96 8.92 -3.47
N ILE A 224 16.77 7.60 -3.59
CA ILE A 224 17.07 6.84 -4.80
C ILE A 224 16.21 7.37 -5.95
N SER A 225 16.86 7.74 -7.05
CA SER A 225 16.22 8.40 -8.20
C SER A 225 16.40 7.65 -9.52
N SER A 226 17.15 6.54 -9.54
CA SER A 226 17.36 5.73 -10.75
C SER A 226 17.14 4.24 -10.50
N VAL A 227 16.73 3.52 -11.55
CA VAL A 227 16.57 2.05 -11.49
C VAL A 227 17.91 1.35 -11.28
N ALA A 228 19.00 1.91 -11.80
CA ALA A 228 20.33 1.36 -11.61
C ALA A 228 20.72 1.34 -10.13
N ASP A 229 20.44 2.40 -9.38
CA ASP A 229 20.77 2.50 -7.96
C ASP A 229 19.94 1.53 -7.10
N LEU A 230 18.74 1.13 -7.53
CA LEU A 230 17.94 0.12 -6.83
C LEU A 230 18.65 -1.24 -6.75
N THR A 231 19.51 -1.55 -7.72
CA THR A 231 20.27 -2.82 -7.74
C THR A 231 21.29 -2.92 -6.61
N GLN A 232 21.61 -1.79 -5.96
CA GLN A 232 22.54 -1.72 -4.83
C GLN A 232 21.86 -2.01 -3.48
N PHE A 233 20.57 -2.36 -3.47
CA PHE A 233 19.88 -2.75 -2.25
C PHE A 233 20.48 -4.02 -1.63
N ASP A 234 21.05 -3.86 -0.43
CA ASP A 234 21.77 -4.91 0.32
C ASP A 234 21.21 -5.13 1.75
N VAL A 235 20.06 -4.53 2.05
CA VAL A 235 19.49 -4.52 3.41
C VAL A 235 19.12 -5.92 3.87
N ALA A 236 19.44 -6.23 5.13
CA ALA A 236 19.13 -7.50 5.79
C ALA A 236 19.68 -8.76 5.06
N GLY A 237 20.75 -8.60 4.29
CA GLY A 237 21.43 -9.68 3.57
C GLY A 237 20.81 -10.05 2.22
N TYR A 238 19.87 -9.23 1.72
CA TYR A 238 19.45 -9.35 0.32
C TYR A 238 20.59 -8.92 -0.62
N TYR A 239 20.65 -9.48 -1.83
CA TYR A 239 21.57 -9.08 -2.88
C TYR A 239 20.91 -9.21 -4.25
N PHE A 240 21.25 -8.32 -5.18
CA PHE A 240 20.73 -8.33 -6.54
C PHE A 240 21.29 -9.49 -7.37
N VAL A 241 20.46 -10.06 -8.25
CA VAL A 241 20.80 -11.19 -9.12
C VAL A 241 20.49 -10.82 -10.57
N GLU A 242 21.49 -10.30 -11.27
CA GLU A 242 21.34 -9.80 -12.65
C GLU A 242 20.84 -10.87 -13.60
N GLU A 243 21.39 -12.08 -13.51
CA GLU A 243 21.06 -13.23 -14.37
C GLU A 243 19.60 -13.74 -14.25
N GLU A 244 18.91 -13.41 -13.16
CA GLU A 244 17.47 -13.70 -12.98
C GLU A 244 16.58 -12.47 -13.20
N SER A 245 17.18 -11.32 -13.44
CA SER A 245 16.47 -10.06 -13.58
C SER A 245 16.16 -9.74 -15.04
N THR A 246 15.12 -8.93 -15.24
CA THR A 246 14.71 -8.40 -16.53
C THR A 246 14.64 -6.87 -16.45
N PRO A 247 14.44 -6.15 -17.57
CA PRO A 247 14.30 -4.69 -17.54
C PRO A 247 13.13 -4.16 -16.68
N THR A 248 12.19 -5.02 -16.27
CA THR A 248 11.02 -4.65 -15.48
C THR A 248 10.88 -5.44 -14.18
N GLU A 249 11.69 -6.48 -13.97
CA GLU A 249 11.68 -7.30 -12.76
C GLU A 249 13.09 -7.43 -12.20
N LEU A 250 13.32 -6.90 -11.00
CA LEU A 250 14.64 -6.94 -10.34
C LEU A 250 14.62 -8.00 -9.26
N VAL A 251 15.40 -9.08 -9.43
CA VAL A 251 15.43 -10.20 -8.48
C VAL A 251 16.49 -9.95 -7.41
N PHE A 252 16.07 -10.04 -6.16
CA PHE A 252 16.94 -10.00 -4.98
C PHE A 252 16.81 -11.32 -4.23
N LYS A 253 17.95 -11.92 -3.88
CA LYS A 253 18.03 -13.17 -3.11
C LYS A 253 18.58 -12.91 -1.71
N ARG A 254 18.21 -13.74 -0.75
CA ARG A 254 18.78 -13.77 0.60
C ARG A 254 19.02 -15.22 1.03
N GLU A 255 20.20 -15.46 1.60
CA GLU A 255 20.59 -16.77 2.11
C GLU A 255 19.72 -17.20 3.32
N GLU A 256 19.76 -18.49 3.65
CA GLU A 256 19.09 -19.03 4.83
C GLU A 256 19.78 -18.48 6.10
N GLN A 257 18.99 -17.97 7.05
CA GLN A 257 19.47 -17.43 8.33
C GLN A 257 19.45 -18.50 9.42
#